data_AF-A0A7C6WN87-F1
#
_entry.id   AF-A0A7C6WN87-F1
#
_cell.length_a   1.000
_cell.length_b   1.000
_cell.length_c   1.000
_cell.angle_alpha   90.00
_cell.angle_beta   90.00
_cell.angle_gamma   90.00
#
_symmetry.space_group_name_H-M   'P 1'
#
loop_
_entity.id
_entity.type
_entity.pdbx_description
1 polymer ?
#
loop_
_entity_poly.entity_id
_entity_poly.type
_entity_poly.pdbx_seq_one_letter_code
_entity_poly.pdbx_strand_id
1 'polypeptide(L)'
;MPNIKPVSDLRNYTEVLNEVKEDSPVYLTRNGRGEYAIIKIKELDKLKSTIRLLAKLEEGEKSAREKGWISADDVESTLGL
;
A
#
# COMPACT_ATOMS: atom_id res chain seq x y z
N MET A 1 1.52 -18.84 1.32
CA MET A 1 2.08 -19.15 -0.01
C MET A 1 1.41 -18.24 -1.02
N PRO A 2 2.12 -17.58 -1.95
CA PRO A 2 1.50 -16.65 -2.90
C PRO A 2 0.49 -17.40 -3.78
N ASN A 3 -0.69 -16.83 -3.98
CA ASN A 3 -1.71 -17.40 -4.85
C ASN A 3 -1.39 -17.01 -6.30
N ILE A 4 -0.98 -17.97 -7.12
CA ILE A 4 -0.49 -17.73 -8.48
C ILE A 4 -1.35 -18.50 -9.47
N LYS A 5 -1.88 -17.81 -10.49
CA LYS A 5 -2.69 -18.38 -11.57
C LYS A 5 -2.20 -17.93 -12.94
N PRO A 6 -2.40 -18.69 -14.02
CA PRO A 6 -2.17 -18.17 -15.37
C PRO A 6 -3.23 -17.14 -15.74
N VAL A 7 -2.87 -16.16 -16.57
CA VAL A 7 -3.80 -15.13 -17.07
C VAL A 7 -4.99 -15.74 -17.82
N SER A 8 -4.85 -16.95 -18.35
CA SER A 8 -5.93 -17.71 -19.00
C SER A 8 -7.07 -18.10 -18.06
N ASP A 9 -6.86 -18.10 -16.75
CA ASP A 9 -7.89 -18.41 -15.75
C ASP A 9 -8.94 -17.29 -15.64
N LEU A 10 -8.61 -16.07 -16.11
CA LEU A 10 -9.58 -14.98 -16.21
C LEU A 10 -10.73 -15.28 -17.19
N ARG A 11 -10.64 -16.33 -18.00
CA ARG A 11 -11.80 -16.86 -18.75
C ARG A 11 -12.95 -17.23 -17.80
N ASN A 12 -12.63 -17.68 -16.59
CA ASN A 12 -13.58 -17.85 -15.48
C ASN A 12 -13.19 -16.92 -14.32
N TYR A 13 -13.31 -15.60 -14.56
CA TYR A 13 -12.87 -14.60 -13.60
C TYR A 13 -13.57 -14.71 -12.23
N THR A 14 -14.77 -15.29 -12.14
CA THR A 14 -15.49 -15.46 -10.86
C THR A 14 -14.70 -16.30 -9.86
N GLU A 15 -14.09 -17.41 -10.29
CA GLU A 15 -13.25 -18.24 -9.41
C GLU A 15 -12.01 -17.48 -8.95
N VAL A 16 -11.38 -16.74 -9.87
CA VAL A 16 -10.22 -15.90 -9.55
C VAL A 16 -10.58 -14.83 -8.51
N LEU A 17 -11.70 -14.14 -8.69
CA LEU A 17 -12.13 -13.06 -7.78
C LEU A 17 -12.56 -13.57 -6.39
N ASN A 18 -13.10 -14.80 -6.30
CA ASN A 18 -13.45 -15.44 -5.03
C ASN A 18 -12.21 -15.75 -4.18
N GLU A 19 -11.07 -15.96 -4.81
CA GLU A 19 -9.81 -16.22 -4.12
C GLU A 19 -9.08 -14.93 -3.68
N VAL A 20 -9.45 -13.78 -4.24
CA VAL A 20 -8.90 -12.48 -3.82
C VAL A 20 -9.51 -12.10 -2.47
N LYS A 21 -8.67 -12.04 -1.44
CA LYS A 21 -9.04 -11.60 -0.08
C LYS A 21 -8.15 -10.44 0.34
N GLU A 22 -8.55 -9.72 1.39
CA GLU A 22 -7.76 -8.64 1.95
C GLU A 22 -6.40 -9.17 2.46
N ASP A 23 -5.31 -8.47 2.13
CA ASP A 23 -3.92 -8.86 2.39
C ASP A 23 -3.52 -10.24 1.78
N SER A 24 -4.31 -10.73 0.80
CA SER A 24 -4.08 -12.00 0.11
C SER A 24 -4.37 -11.84 -1.40
N PRO A 25 -3.45 -11.20 -2.14
CA PRO A 25 -3.59 -10.95 -3.56
C PRO A 25 -3.49 -12.23 -4.39
N VAL A 26 -4.09 -12.20 -5.59
CA VAL A 26 -3.87 -13.22 -6.62
C VAL A 26 -2.92 -12.69 -7.67
N TYR A 27 -1.80 -13.37 -7.90
CA TYR A 27 -0.81 -13.04 -8.92
C TYR A 27 -1.12 -13.80 -10.21
N LEU A 28 -1.14 -13.08 -11.32
CA LEU A 28 -1.34 -13.66 -12.65
C LEU A 28 -0.01 -13.78 -13.39
N THR A 29 0.16 -14.92 -14.05
CA THR A 29 1.32 -15.21 -14.89
C THR A 29 0.95 -15.30 -16.36
N ARG A 30 1.85 -14.88 -17.24
CA ARG A 30 1.80 -15.13 -18.68
C ARG A 30 3.10 -15.81 -19.08
N ASN A 31 2.98 -16.99 -19.67
CA ASN A 31 4.12 -17.83 -20.05
C ASN A 31 5.09 -18.09 -18.88
N GLY A 32 4.55 -18.35 -17.68
CA GLY A 32 5.32 -18.63 -16.47
C GLY A 32 5.96 -17.42 -15.80
N ARG A 33 5.77 -16.20 -16.32
CA ARG A 33 6.28 -14.96 -15.72
C ARG A 33 5.14 -14.18 -15.07
N GLY A 34 5.34 -13.70 -13.84
CA GLY A 34 4.39 -12.80 -13.18
C GLY A 34 4.21 -11.51 -13.97
N GLU A 35 2.96 -11.13 -14.23
CA GLU A 35 2.63 -9.96 -15.06
C GLU A 35 1.63 -9.03 -14.37
N TYR A 36 0.67 -9.57 -13.62
CA TYR A 36 -0.35 -8.78 -12.92
C TYR A 36 -0.59 -9.29 -11.49
N ALA A 37 -1.21 -8.46 -10.67
CA ALA A 37 -1.80 -8.84 -9.39
C ALA A 37 -3.23 -8.28 -9.29
N ILE A 38 -4.14 -9.08 -8.76
CA ILE A 38 -5.51 -8.65 -8.45
C ILE A 38 -5.63 -8.53 -6.93
N ILE A 39 -6.01 -7.34 -6.48
CA ILE A 39 -6.15 -6.98 -5.06
C ILE A 39 -7.51 -6.36 -4.81
N LYS A 40 -7.95 -6.31 -3.54
CA LYS A 40 -9.14 -5.52 -3.18
C LYS A 40 -8.84 -4.03 -3.30
N ILE A 41 -9.87 -3.23 -3.60
CA ILE A 41 -9.74 -1.77 -3.71
C ILE A 41 -9.20 -1.16 -2.41
N LYS A 42 -9.67 -1.63 -1.24
CA LYS A 42 -9.17 -1.19 0.07
C LYS A 42 -7.65 -1.36 0.21
N GLU A 43 -7.11 -2.43 -0.34
CA GLU A 43 -5.67 -2.73 -0.30
C GLU A 43 -4.89 -1.79 -1.22
N LEU A 44 -5.44 -1.45 -2.39
CA LEU A 44 -4.88 -0.41 -3.27
C LEU A 44 -4.84 0.96 -2.55
N ASP A 45 -5.91 1.33 -1.85
CA ASP A 45 -5.98 2.58 -1.12
C ASP A 45 -5.01 2.61 0.07
N LYS A 46 -4.84 1.48 0.78
CA LYS A 46 -3.83 1.29 1.82
C LYS A 46 -2.42 1.51 1.26
N LEU A 47 -2.07 0.88 0.14
CA LEU A 47 -0.77 1.06 -0.53
C LEU A 47 -0.52 2.53 -0.92
N LYS A 48 -1.51 3.20 -1.51
CA LYS A 48 -1.41 4.63 -1.85
C LYS A 48 -1.20 5.50 -0.60
N SER A 49 -1.90 5.18 0.47
CA SER A 49 -1.81 5.90 1.75
C SER A 49 -0.45 5.69 2.42
N THR A 50 0.10 4.48 2.35
CA THR A 50 1.46 4.18 2.83
C THR A 50 2.51 5.00 2.08
N ILE A 51 2.42 5.10 0.75
CA ILE A 51 3.36 5.93 -0.04
C ILE A 51 3.28 7.40 0.39
N ARG A 52 2.06 7.93 0.56
CA ARG A 52 1.86 9.32 1.03
C ARG A 52 2.44 9.54 2.43
N LEU A 53 2.23 8.58 3.33
CA LEU A 53 2.77 8.63 4.68
C LEU A 53 4.30 8.66 4.66
N LEU A 54 4.95 7.77 3.90
CA LEU A 54 6.40 7.73 3.78
C LEU A 54 6.97 9.05 3.25
N ALA A 55 6.36 9.62 2.22
CA ALA A 55 6.76 10.93 1.70
C ALA A 55 6.63 12.04 2.77
N LYS A 56 5.56 12.03 3.56
CA LYS A 56 5.38 13.01 4.65
C LYS A 56 6.34 12.81 5.82
N LEU A 57 6.69 11.57 6.12
CA LEU A 57 7.73 11.27 7.12
C LEU A 57 9.10 11.77 6.65
N GLU A 58 9.45 11.59 5.38
CA GLU A 58 10.69 12.12 4.80
C GLU A 58 10.74 13.65 4.86
N GLU A 59 9.64 14.33 4.49
CA GLU A 59 9.52 15.79 4.63
C GLU A 59 9.72 16.24 6.10
N GLY A 60 9.10 15.54 7.04
CA GLY A 60 9.21 15.81 8.48
C GLY A 60 10.62 15.59 9.02
N GLU A 61 11.25 14.47 8.66
CA GLU A 61 12.62 14.15 9.07
C GLU A 61 13.61 15.19 8.54
N LYS A 62 13.47 15.60 7.27
CA LYS A 62 14.30 16.65 6.68
C LYS A 62 14.12 17.98 7.41
N SER A 63 12.86 18.38 7.66
CA SER A 63 12.58 19.63 8.40
C SER A 63 13.19 19.60 9.79
N ALA A 64 13.12 18.48 10.49
CA ALA A 64 13.67 18.36 11.83
C ALA A 64 15.20 18.38 11.85
N ARG A 65 15.86 17.79 10.85
CA ARG A 65 17.32 17.87 10.68
C ARG A 65 17.80 19.30 10.39
N GLU A 66 17.06 20.05 9.56
CA GLU A 66 17.46 21.40 9.13
C GLU A 66 17.09 22.50 10.14
N LYS A 67 15.92 22.39 10.77
CA LYS A 67 15.33 23.44 11.62
C LYS A 67 15.28 23.09 13.11
N GLY A 68 15.65 21.85 13.45
CA GLY A 68 15.53 21.32 14.80
C GLY A 68 14.17 20.69 15.08
N TRP A 69 14.08 20.01 16.23
CA TRP A 69 12.85 19.42 16.75
C TRP A 69 12.14 20.41 17.68
N ILE A 70 10.81 20.34 17.74
CA ILE A 70 10.00 21.01 18.76
C ILE A 70 9.55 20.00 19.80
N SER A 71 9.43 20.43 21.06
CA SER A 71 8.94 19.56 22.13
C SER A 71 7.43 19.30 21.98
N ALA A 72 6.92 18.25 22.63
CA ALA A 72 5.48 17.98 22.63
C ALA A 72 4.68 19.16 23.21
N ASP A 73 5.16 19.77 24.30
CA ASP A 73 4.55 20.94 24.93
C ASP A 73 4.48 22.14 23.97
N ASP A 74 5.55 22.39 23.19
CA ASP A 74 5.57 23.48 22.20
C ASP A 74 4.60 23.22 21.04
N VAL A 75 4.45 21.96 20.62
CA VAL A 75 3.47 21.55 19.59
C VAL A 75 2.05 21.82 20.07
N GLU A 76 1.70 21.38 21.28
CA GLU A 76 0.37 21.56 21.86
C GLU A 76 0.03 23.05 21.98
N SER A 77 0.95 23.86 22.52
CA SER A 77 0.76 25.31 22.61
C SER A 77 0.61 25.97 21.23
N THR A 78 1.31 25.49 20.19
CA THR A 78 1.21 26.05 18.83
C THR A 78 -0.11 25.68 18.16
N LEU A 79 -0.64 24.48 18.42
CA LEU A 79 -1.89 23.99 17.87
C LEU A 79 -3.13 24.40 18.68
N GLY A 80 -2.94 25.02 19.85
CA GLY A 80 -4.01 25.42 20.75
C GLY A 80 -4.70 24.22 21.42
N LEU A 81 -3.94 23.15 21.66
CA LEU A 81 -4.36 21.94 22.36
C LEU A 81 -4.02 22.02 23.86
#